data_AF-A0A2I0JNW6-F1
#
_entry.id   AF-A0A2I0JNW6-F1
#
_cell.length_a   1.000
_cell.length_b   1.000
_cell.length_c   1.000
_cell.angle_alpha   90.00
_cell.angle_beta   90.00
_cell.angle_gamma   90.00
#
_symmetry.space_group_name_H-M   'P 1'
#
loop_
_entity.id
_entity.type
_entity.pdbx_description
1 polymer ?
#
loop_
_entity_poly.entity_id
_entity_poly.type
_entity_poly.pdbx_seq_one_letter_code
_entity_poly.pdbx_strand_id
1 'polypeptide(L)'
;MKPSVSMPLLLLPYLLFLIAFHPCASDSSYDGLLQCLSNRTQPSDQISRIVYQQTNSSFTSILNAYVRNLRFNTTSTPKPLLIVTPLLESHVSAA
;
A
#
# COMPACT_ATOMS: atom_id res chain seq x y z
N MET A 1 3.79 11.51 -57.54
CA MET A 1 2.74 10.87 -56.72
C MET A 1 3.09 11.07 -55.25
N LYS A 2 2.33 11.90 -54.53
CA LYS A 2 2.56 12.18 -53.10
C LYS A 2 1.58 11.28 -52.32
N PRO A 3 2.04 10.35 -51.46
CA PRO A 3 1.13 9.49 -50.73
C PRO A 3 0.34 10.34 -49.74
N SER A 4 -0.98 10.38 -49.91
CA SER A 4 -1.90 10.95 -48.94
C SER A 4 -2.02 9.96 -47.79
N VAL A 5 -1.19 10.13 -46.76
CA VAL A 5 -1.26 9.30 -45.55
C VAL A 5 -2.49 9.73 -44.77
N SER A 6 -3.50 8.85 -44.72
CA SER A 6 -4.76 9.07 -44.01
C SER A 6 -4.50 9.32 -42.52
N MET A 7 -4.97 10.45 -41.98
CA MET A 7 -4.89 10.87 -40.57
C MET A 7 -5.10 9.76 -39.51
N PRO A 8 -6.03 8.77 -39.66
CA PRO A 8 -6.15 7.65 -38.71
C PRO A 8 -4.88 6.79 -38.57
N LEU A 9 -4.00 6.75 -39.57
CA LEU A 9 -2.76 5.97 -39.53
C LEU A 9 -1.71 6.57 -38.59
N LEU A 10 -1.77 7.88 -38.33
CA LEU A 10 -0.90 8.58 -37.37
C LEU A 10 -1.45 8.53 -35.94
N LEU A 11 -2.76 8.29 -35.77
CA LEU A 11 -3.40 8.18 -34.46
C LEU A 11 -3.09 6.85 -33.76
N LEU A 12 -2.94 5.76 -34.53
CA LEU A 12 -2.62 4.44 -33.99
C LEU A 12 -1.28 4.38 -33.23
N PRO A 13 -0.15 4.87 -33.78
CA PRO A 13 1.12 4.88 -33.04
C PRO A 13 1.09 5.82 -31.83
N TYR A 14 0.32 6.92 -31.89
CA TYR A 14 0.13 7.83 -30.76
C TYR A 14 -0.66 7.18 -29.62
N LEU A 15 -1.72 6.43 -29.95
CA LEU A 15 -2.51 5.67 -28.97
C LEU A 15 -1.67 4.56 -28.32
N LEU A 16 -0.87 3.84 -29.10
CA LEU A 16 0.06 2.82 -28.60
C LEU A 16 1.13 3.43 -27.67
N PHE A 17 1.63 4.63 -28.00
CA PHE A 17 2.53 5.37 -27.14
C PHE A 17 1.85 5.74 -25.80
N LEU A 18 0.62 6.25 -25.82
CA LEU A 18 -0.12 6.58 -24.59
C LEU A 18 -0.34 5.35 -23.69
N ILE A 19 -0.58 4.16 -24.24
CA ILE A 19 -0.74 2.92 -23.47
C ILE A 19 0.59 2.48 -22.83
N ALA A 20 1.72 2.68 -23.51
CA ALA A 20 3.05 2.32 -23.00
C ALA A 20 3.51 3.16 -21.81
N PHE A 21 3.00 4.40 -21.68
CA PHE A 21 3.31 5.32 -20.57
C PHE A 21 2.27 5.36 -19.46
N HIS A 22 1.28 4.45 -19.45
CA HIS A 22 0.42 4.35 -18.29
C HIS A 22 1.27 3.97 -17.07
N PRO A 23 1.33 4.81 -16.02
CA PRO A 23 1.91 4.35 -14.77
C PRO A 23 1.04 3.18 -14.31
N CYS A 24 1.62 1.99 -14.32
CA CYS A 24 1.07 0.88 -13.57
C CYS A 24 1.01 1.40 -12.12
N ALA A 25 -0.17 1.52 -11.54
CA ALA A 25 -0.29 1.79 -10.12
C ALA A 25 0.28 0.55 -9.39
N SER A 26 1.59 0.53 -9.24
CA SER A 26 2.33 -0.57 -8.65
C SER A 26 2.18 -0.45 -7.15
N ASP A 27 1.26 -1.27 -6.65
CA ASP A 27 1.11 -1.78 -5.28
C ASP A 27 1.06 -0.73 -4.17
N SER A 28 0.18 -0.93 -3.20
CA SER A 28 0.16 -0.13 -1.98
C SER A 28 1.33 -0.53 -1.07
N SER A 29 2.57 -0.40 -1.57
CA SER A 29 3.77 -0.78 -0.86
C SER A 29 4.00 0.21 0.28
N TYR A 30 3.79 -0.28 1.50
CA TYR A 30 4.06 0.45 2.73
C TYR A 30 5.55 0.42 3.10
N ASP A 31 6.43 0.05 2.17
CA ASP A 31 7.88 -0.04 2.39
C ASP A 31 8.48 1.30 2.83
N GLY A 32 8.04 2.41 2.22
CA GLY A 32 8.45 3.75 2.63
C GLY A 32 8.04 4.09 4.06
N LEU A 33 6.85 3.64 4.49
CA LEU A 33 6.39 3.79 5.87
C LEU A 33 7.25 2.94 6.83
N LEU A 34 7.55 1.69 6.48
CA LEU A 34 8.42 0.83 7.30
C LEU A 34 9.82 1.38 7.43
N GLN A 35 10.38 1.90 6.33
CA GLN A 35 11.69 2.53 6.33
C GLN A 35 11.70 3.78 7.21
N CYS A 36 10.66 4.63 7.12
CA CYS A 36 10.51 5.80 7.98
C CYS A 36 10.42 5.40 9.47
N LEU A 37 9.53 4.46 9.79
CA LEU A 37 9.32 3.96 11.16
C LEU A 37 10.62 3.39 11.75
N SER A 38 11.36 2.59 10.98
CA SER A 38 12.65 2.04 11.39
C SER A 38 13.71 3.12 11.65
N ASN A 39 13.68 4.22 10.90
CA ASN A 39 14.64 5.31 11.06
C ASN A 39 14.27 6.25 12.22
N ARG A 40 12.98 6.37 12.54
CA ARG A 40 12.47 7.28 13.57
C ARG A 40 12.33 6.63 14.95
N THR A 41 12.25 5.30 15.00
CA THR A 41 12.09 4.55 16.24
C THR A 41 13.42 4.05 16.76
N GLN A 42 13.67 4.25 18.06
CA GLN A 42 14.82 3.66 18.75
C GLN A 42 14.37 2.79 19.93
N PRO A 43 14.89 1.56 20.06
CA PRO A 43 15.80 0.90 19.12
C PRO A 43 15.01 0.29 17.93
N SER A 44 15.62 0.31 16.73
CA SER A 44 14.92 -0.01 15.47
C SER A 44 14.48 -1.48 15.36
N ASP A 45 15.09 -2.36 16.15
CA ASP A 45 14.78 -3.79 16.25
C ASP A 45 13.40 -4.06 16.87
N GLN A 46 12.77 -3.06 17.50
CA GLN A 46 11.41 -3.20 18.04
C GLN A 46 10.30 -3.02 17.01
N ILE A 47 10.58 -2.48 15.81
CA ILE A 47 9.54 -2.25 14.79
C ILE A 47 8.83 -3.53 14.38
N SER A 48 9.57 -4.64 14.19
CA SER A 48 8.99 -5.93 13.82
C SER A 48 8.03 -6.52 14.87
N ARG A 49 8.13 -6.05 16.13
CA ARG A 49 7.24 -6.48 17.23
C ARG A 49 5.97 -5.66 17.33
N ILE A 50 5.95 -4.47 16.75
CA ILE A 50 4.81 -3.54 16.82
C ILE A 50 4.10 -3.40 15.47
N VAL A 51 4.66 -3.93 14.38
CA VAL A 51 4.10 -3.84 13.04
C VAL A 51 3.61 -5.20 12.57
N TYR A 52 2.32 -5.27 12.20
CA TYR A 52 1.69 -6.46 11.66
C TYR A 52 1.18 -6.21 10.24
N GLN A 53 1.80 -6.92 9.30
CA GLN A 53 1.37 -6.98 7.90
C GLN A 53 0.27 -8.01 7.71
N GLN A 54 -0.51 -7.93 6.64
CA GLN A 54 -1.54 -8.95 6.31
C GLN A 54 -0.96 -10.38 6.20
N THR A 55 0.32 -10.51 5.88
CA THR A 55 1.07 -11.78 5.80
C THR A 55 1.45 -12.36 7.17
N ASN A 56 1.39 -11.58 8.25
CA ASN A 56 1.67 -12.08 9.60
C ASN A 56 0.54 -13.02 10.06
N SER A 57 0.91 -14.18 10.61
CA SER A 57 -0.06 -15.15 11.18
C SER A 57 -0.95 -14.53 12.27
N SER A 58 -0.42 -13.56 13.03
CA SER A 58 -1.14 -12.87 14.10
C SER A 58 -2.06 -11.75 13.62
N PHE A 59 -2.00 -11.32 12.35
CA PHE A 59 -2.71 -10.13 11.85
C PHE A 59 -4.23 -10.20 12.10
N THR A 60 -4.86 -11.31 11.70
CA THR A 60 -6.31 -11.49 11.86
C THR A 60 -6.72 -11.51 13.32
N SER A 61 -5.93 -12.16 14.20
CA SER A 61 -6.21 -12.21 15.63
C SER A 61 -6.15 -10.81 16.25
N ILE A 62 -5.15 -10.01 15.88
CA ILE A 62 -4.97 -8.64 16.40
C ILE A 62 -6.05 -7.71 15.87
N LEU A 63 -6.37 -7.78 14.57
CA LEU A 63 -7.44 -7.00 13.96
C LEU A 63 -8.77 -7.24 14.68
N ASN A 64 -9.11 -8.50 14.93
CA ASN A 64 -10.39 -8.87 15.53
C ASN A 64 -10.47 -8.64 17.03
N ALA A 65 -9.34 -8.59 17.75
CA ALA A 65 -9.31 -8.45 19.21
C ALA A 65 -10.04 -7.20 19.73
N TYR A 66 -10.09 -6.13 18.93
CA TYR A 66 -10.67 -4.84 19.31
C TYR A 66 -11.91 -4.43 18.52
N VAL A 67 -12.42 -5.27 17.61
CA VAL A 67 -13.67 -4.99 16.90
C VAL A 67 -14.85 -5.16 17.85
N ARG A 68 -15.39 -4.03 18.32
CA ARG A 68 -16.56 -4.02 19.22
C ARG A 68 -17.89 -4.15 18.49
N ASN A 69 -17.95 -3.76 17.23
CA ASN A 69 -19.16 -3.76 16.43
C ASN A 69 -19.04 -4.73 15.26
N LEU A 70 -19.74 -5.86 15.36
CA LEU A 70 -19.67 -6.96 14.39
C LEU A 70 -20.08 -6.55 12.97
N ARG A 71 -20.79 -5.43 12.78
CA ARG A 71 -21.08 -4.91 11.43
C ARG A 71 -19.82 -4.60 10.61
N PHE A 72 -18.70 -4.36 11.27
CA PHE A 72 -17.40 -4.08 10.65
C PHE A 72 -16.51 -5.32 10.55
N ASN A 73 -16.97 -6.50 11.00
CA ASN A 73 -16.23 -7.76 10.92
C ASN A 73 -16.76 -8.63 9.76
N THR A 74 -16.72 -8.10 8.54
CA THR A 74 -17.18 -8.81 7.34
C THR A 74 -16.08 -8.92 6.29
N THR A 75 -16.19 -9.91 5.41
CA THR A 75 -15.26 -10.10 4.29
C THR A 75 -15.27 -8.94 3.29
N SER A 76 -16.36 -8.17 3.23
CA SER A 76 -16.47 -6.96 2.40
C SER A 76 -15.93 -5.68 3.06
N THR A 77 -15.81 -5.62 4.39
CA THR A 77 -15.27 -4.43 5.07
C THR A 77 -13.79 -4.26 4.71
N PRO A 78 -13.31 -3.09 4.24
CA PRO A 78 -11.90 -2.90 3.91
C PRO A 78 -10.98 -3.18 5.10
N LYS A 79 -9.87 -3.88 4.86
CA LYS A 79 -8.86 -4.22 5.88
C LYS A 79 -7.68 -3.25 5.75
N PRO A 80 -7.05 -2.86 6.87
CA PRO A 80 -5.84 -2.06 6.77
C PRO A 80 -4.72 -2.86 6.09
N LEU A 81 -3.80 -2.16 5.45
CA LEU A 81 -2.60 -2.76 4.86
C LEU A 81 -1.62 -3.22 5.96
N LEU A 82 -1.62 -2.49 7.07
CA LEU A 82 -0.72 -2.66 8.20
C LEU A 82 -1.44 -2.30 9.51
N ILE A 83 -1.12 -2.98 10.60
CA ILE A 83 -1.52 -2.59 11.96
C ILE A 83 -0.25 -2.24 12.74
N VAL A 84 -0.23 -1.07 13.37
CA VAL A 84 0.82 -0.67 14.30
C VAL A 84 0.26 -0.72 15.72
N THR A 85 0.95 -1.40 16.64
CA THR A 85 0.64 -1.47 18.07
C THR A 85 1.77 -0.84 18.88
N PRO A 86 1.79 0.49 19.04
CA PRO A 86 2.82 1.21 19.79
C PRO A 86 2.97 0.68 21.23
N LEU A 87 4.21 0.63 21.72
CA LEU A 87 4.55 0.26 23.11
C LEU A 87 5.12 1.43 23.91
N LEU A 88 5.67 2.42 23.21
CA LEU A 88 6.26 3.63 23.75
C LEU A 88 5.62 4.84 23.04
N GLU A 89 5.61 5.99 23.72
CA GLU A 89 5.08 7.24 23.12
C GLU A 89 5.86 7.64 21.87
N SER A 90 7.17 7.38 21.83
CA SER A 90 8.01 7.62 20.66
C SER A 90 7.55 6.82 19.44
N HIS A 91 6.97 5.63 19.62
CA HIS A 91 6.42 4.84 18.51
C HIS A 91 5.18 5.49 17.91
N VAL A 92 4.39 6.21 18.71
CA VAL A 92 3.23 6.99 18.24
C VAL A 92 3.70 8.19 17.46
N SER A 93 4.69 8.94 17.97
CA SER A 93 5.21 10.13 17.28
C SER A 93 6.00 9.82 16.01
N ALA A 94 6.50 8.58 15.87
CA ALA A 94 7.21 8.12 14.68
C ALA A 94 6.28 7.67 13.54
N ALA A 95 5.02 7.35 13.85
CA ALA A 95 4.00 6.85 12.92
C ALA A 95 3.15 7.99 12.33
#